data_AF-R5A4W8-F1
#
_entry.id   AF-R5A4W8-F1
#
_cell.length_a   1.000
_cell.length_b   1.000
_cell.length_c   1.000
_cell.angle_alpha   90.00
_cell.angle_beta   90.00
_cell.angle_gamma   90.00
#
_symmetry.space_group_name_H-M   'P 1'
#
loop_
_entity.id
_entity.type
_entity.pdbx_description
1 polymer ?
#
loop_
_entity_poly.entity_id
_entity_poly.type
_entity_poly.pdbx_seq_one_letter_code
_entity_poly.pdbx_strand_id
1 'polypeptide(L)'
;MKEYVRRKQYVEVVATHHIDGSVRPQKIVLATGPVFEIEDSRETMRGKACTTGELARRYVVKIRGKETFLYQDGERWFVEMKA
;
A
#
# COMPACT_ATOMS: atom_id res chain seq x y z
N MET A 1 18.87 -8.32 -19.23
CA MET A 1 17.88 -8.32 -18.13
C MET A 1 17.05 -7.06 -18.28
N LYS A 2 15.74 -7.16 -18.54
CA LYS A 2 14.88 -5.97 -18.65
C LYS A 2 14.67 -5.40 -17.25
N GLU A 3 15.29 -4.26 -16.99
CA GLU A 3 15.08 -3.48 -15.78
C GLU A 3 13.65 -2.92 -15.86
N TYR A 4 12.69 -3.60 -15.24
CA TYR A 4 11.34 -3.06 -15.10
C TYR A 4 11.42 -1.91 -14.12
N VAL A 5 11.50 -0.69 -14.63
CA VAL A 5 11.39 0.54 -13.83
C VAL A 5 10.02 0.52 -13.16
N ARG A 6 9.97 0.11 -11.88
CA ARG A 6 8.74 0.15 -11.09
C ARG A 6 8.46 1.60 -10.75
N ARG A 7 7.37 2.14 -11.29
CA ARG A 7 6.99 3.52 -11.03
C ARG A 7 6.25 3.59 -9.69
N LYS A 8 6.79 4.37 -8.75
CA LYS A 8 6.05 4.77 -7.54
C LYS A 8 4.95 5.74 -7.94
N GLN A 9 3.71 5.36 -7.74
CA GLN A 9 2.56 6.25 -7.90
C GLN A 9 2.01 6.56 -6.52
N TYR A 10 2.07 7.83 -6.12
CA TYR A 10 1.38 8.29 -4.92
C TYR A 10 -0.12 8.30 -5.14
N VAL A 11 -0.85 7.85 -4.12
CA VAL A 11 -2.29 7.63 -4.17
C VAL A 11 -2.92 8.15 -2.89
N GLU A 12 -4.16 8.59 -3.00
CA GLU A 12 -4.97 8.89 -1.83
C GLU A 12 -5.55 7.58 -1.29
N VAL A 13 -5.55 7.42 0.03
CA VAL A 13 -6.04 6.20 0.69
C VAL A 13 -7.03 6.59 1.77
N VAL A 14 -8.22 6.00 1.70
CA VAL A 14 -9.16 6.02 2.82
C VAL A 14 -8.85 4.81 3.68
N ALA A 15 -8.39 5.04 4.91
CA ALA A 15 -8.04 4.00 5.86
C ALA A 15 -8.73 4.22 7.21
N THR A 16 -9.15 3.13 7.83
CA THR A 16 -9.67 3.15 9.21
C THR A 16 -8.51 2.98 10.17
N HIS A 17 -8.36 3.92 11.09
CA HIS A 17 -7.42 3.83 12.20
C HIS A 17 -8.14 3.17 13.38
N HIS A 18 -7.70 1.98 13.76
CA HIS A 18 -8.27 1.25 14.88
C HIS A 18 -7.67 1.73 16.20
N ILE A 19 -8.42 1.54 17.29
CA ILE A 19 -8.00 1.90 18.66
C ILE A 19 -6.72 1.18 19.11
N ASP A 20 -6.41 0.04 18.52
CA ASP A 20 -5.21 -0.76 18.76
C ASP A 20 -3.95 -0.18 18.06
N GLY A 21 -4.11 0.88 17.26
CA GLY A 21 -3.03 1.50 16.49
C GLY A 21 -2.77 0.84 15.13
N SER A 22 -3.52 -0.21 14.80
CA SER A 22 -3.53 -0.81 13.46
C SER A 22 -4.28 0.05 12.45
N VAL A 23 -3.79 0.08 11.22
CA VAL A 23 -4.37 0.84 10.11
C VAL A 23 -4.92 -0.13 9.08
N ARG A 24 -6.19 0.03 8.71
CA ARG A 24 -6.86 -0.81 7.72
C ARG A 24 -7.26 0.02 6.49
N PRO A 25 -6.53 -0.09 5.37
CA PRO A 25 -6.91 0.53 4.11
C PRO A 25 -8.26 0.01 3.60
N GLN A 26 -9.15 0.91 3.18
CA GLN A 26 -10.47 0.57 2.65
C GLN A 26 -10.65 0.96 1.18
N LYS A 27 -10.09 2.11 0.76
CA LYS A 27 -10.18 2.57 -0.63
C LYS A 27 -8.89 3.22 -1.08
N ILE A 28 -8.56 3.05 -2.35
CA ILE A 28 -7.45 3.73 -3.03
C ILE A 28 -8.06 4.63 -4.10
N VAL A 29 -7.68 5.90 -4.10
CA VAL A 29 -8.07 6.87 -5.12
C VAL A 29 -6.81 7.28 -5.86
N LEU A 30 -6.77 7.00 -7.17
CA LEU A 30 -5.70 7.53 -8.01
C LEU A 30 -6.01 8.99 -8.33
N ALA A 31 -4.97 9.83 -8.38
CA ALA A 31 -5.09 11.23 -8.79
C ALA A 31 -5.74 11.40 -10.18
N THR A 32 -5.71 10.35 -11.01
CA THR A 32 -6.33 10.32 -12.33
C THR A 32 -7.85 10.05 -12.30
N GLY A 33 -8.46 9.91 -11.12
CA GLY A 33 -9.91 9.72 -10.93
C GLY A 33 -10.43 8.30 -10.63
N PRO A 34 -9.79 7.18 -11.01
CA PRO A 34 -10.34 5.87 -10.69
C PRO A 34 -10.19 5.55 -9.20
N VAL A 35 -11.30 5.15 -8.59
CA VAL A 35 -11.40 4.69 -7.21
C VAL A 35 -11.43 3.17 -7.20
N PHE A 36 -10.59 2.58 -6.35
CA PHE A 36 -10.49 1.16 -6.15
C PHE A 36 -10.89 0.82 -4.73
N GLU A 37 -11.95 0.03 -4.59
CA GLU A 37 -12.40 -0.48 -3.29
C GLU A 37 -11.58 -1.72 -2.93
N ILE A 38 -11.08 -1.73 -1.69
CA ILE A 38 -10.31 -2.83 -1.14
C ILE A 38 -11.28 -3.81 -0.50
N GLU A 39 -11.32 -5.03 -1.03
CA GLU A 39 -12.14 -6.12 -0.51
C GLU A 39 -11.50 -6.73 0.74
N ASP A 40 -10.18 -6.93 0.69
CA ASP A 40 -9.39 -7.48 1.80
C ASP A 40 -8.05 -6.76 1.92
N SER A 41 -7.58 -6.57 3.15
CA SER A 41 -6.32 -5.90 3.43
C SER A 41 -5.59 -6.61 4.55
N ARG A 42 -4.36 -7.05 4.30
CA ARG A 42 -3.49 -7.67 5.27
C ARG A 42 -2.21 -6.88 5.41
N GLU A 43 -1.94 -6.38 6.62
CA GLU A 43 -0.64 -5.81 6.92
C GLU A 43 0.40 -6.94 6.93
N THR A 44 1.46 -6.78 6.15
CA THR A 44 2.64 -7.65 6.20
C THR A 44 3.76 -6.86 6.85
N MET A 45 3.93 -7.09 8.15
CA MET A 45 5.16 -6.72 8.83
C MET A 45 6.22 -7.74 8.39
N ARG A 46 7.31 -7.30 7.76
CA ARG A 46 8.48 -8.16 7.60
C ARG A 46 8.91 -8.58 9.00
N GLY A 47 8.87 -9.89 9.27
CA GLY A 47 9.27 -10.45 10.55
C GLY A 47 10.65 -9.94 10.96
N LYS A 48 10.75 -9.61 12.25
CA LYS A 48 11.93 -9.36 13.10
C LYS A 48 13.25 -9.08 12.35
N ALA A 49 13.75 -7.86 12.59
CA ALA A 49 15.05 -7.29 12.17
C ALA A 49 15.03 -6.58 10.82
N CYS A 50 14.73 -5.28 10.84
CA CYS A 50 15.35 -4.35 9.91
C CYS A 50 15.88 -3.16 10.72
N THR A 51 17.10 -3.36 11.20
CA THR A 51 18.02 -2.31 11.63
C THR A 51 18.40 -1.54 10.37
N THR A 52 18.13 -0.23 10.30
CA THR A 52 18.51 0.73 9.23
C THR A 52 17.40 1.06 8.22
N GLY A 53 16.89 2.28 8.33
CA GLY A 53 16.16 3.00 7.26
C GLY A 53 14.65 2.89 7.37
N GLU A 54 13.97 4.04 7.55
CA GLU A 54 12.51 4.24 7.55
C GLU A 54 11.72 3.12 6.85
N LEU A 55 11.17 2.22 7.66
CA LEU A 55 10.41 1.07 7.19
C LEU A 55 9.04 1.53 6.72
N ALA A 56 8.89 1.74 5.41
CA ALA A 56 7.58 1.90 4.81
C ALA A 56 6.70 0.68 5.15
N ARG A 57 5.54 0.89 5.79
CA ARG A 57 4.60 -0.21 6.10
C ARG A 57 4.07 -0.77 4.79
N ARG A 58 3.92 -2.09 4.70
CA ARG A 58 3.42 -2.78 3.51
C ARG A 58 2.10 -3.47 3.80
N TYR A 59 1.12 -3.15 2.97
CA TYR A 59 -0.20 -3.74 2.97
C TYR A 59 -0.37 -4.58 1.71
N VAL A 60 -0.80 -5.82 1.88
CA VAL A 60 -1.32 -6.64 0.79
C VAL A 60 -2.81 -6.35 0.72
N VAL A 61 -3.26 -5.79 -0.40
CA VAL A 61 -4.65 -5.40 -0.57
C VAL A 61 -5.25 -6.13 -1.77
N LYS A 62 -6.48 -6.59 -1.64
CA LYS A 62 -7.22 -7.31 -2.68
C LYS A 62 -8.27 -6.38 -3.27
N ILE A 63 -8.21 -6.20 -4.57
CA ILE A 63 -9.06 -5.29 -5.34
C ILE A 63 -9.61 -6.07 -6.53
N ARG A 64 -10.94 -6.24 -6.61
CA ARG A 64 -11.62 -7.00 -7.67
C ARG A 64 -11.02 -8.39 -7.88
N GLY A 65 -10.77 -9.10 -6.79
CA GLY A 65 -10.16 -10.43 -6.80
C GLY A 65 -8.65 -10.48 -7.02
N LYS A 66 -7.99 -9.35 -7.33
CA LYS A 66 -6.54 -9.28 -7.56
C LYS A 66 -5.81 -8.71 -6.35
N GLU A 67 -4.79 -9.42 -5.89
CA GLU A 67 -3.91 -8.94 -4.84
C GLU A 67 -2.87 -7.95 -5.41
N THR A 68 -2.67 -6.84 -4.72
CA THR A 68 -1.67 -5.83 -5.01
C THR A 68 -1.00 -5.35 -3.73
N PHE A 69 0.08 -4.58 -3.88
CA PHE A 69 0.85 -4.06 -2.75
C PHE A 69 0.65 -2.55 -2.64
N LEU A 70 0.29 -2.13 -1.44
CA LEU A 70 0.15 -0.75 -1.03
C LEU A 70 1.21 -0.47 0.03
N TYR A 71 1.90 0.66 -0.09
CA TYR A 71 2.99 1.05 0.79
C TYR A 71 2.67 2.38 1.45
N GLN A 72 3.01 2.50 2.73
CA GLN A 72 2.90 3.71 3.51
C GLN A 72 4.29 4.19 3.92
N ASP A 73 4.68 5.36 3.45
CA ASP A 73 5.95 6.04 3.72
C ASP A 73 5.65 7.31 4.54
N GLY A 74 5.79 7.19 5.87
CA GLY A 74 5.33 8.21 6.81
C GLY A 74 3.82 8.48 6.66
N GLU A 75 3.47 9.69 6.24
CA GLU A 75 2.09 10.13 6.01
C GLU A 75 1.60 9.91 4.57
N ARG A 76 2.49 9.51 3.65
CA ARG A 76 2.19 9.35 2.22
C ARG A 76 1.99 7.89 1.86
N TRP A 77 1.08 7.65 0.91
CA TRP A 77 0.76 6.32 0.42
C TRP A 77 1.11 6.19 -1.05
N PHE A 78 1.66 5.04 -1.45
CA PHE A 78 1.99 4.76 -2.84
C PHE A 78 1.82 3.30 -3.22
N VAL A 79 1.59 3.06 -4.50
CA VAL A 79 1.60 1.73 -5.12
C VAL A 79 2.78 1.62 -6.09
N GLU A 80 3.33 0.43 -6.23
CA GLU A 80 4.32 0.14 -7.28
C GLU A 80 3.61 -0.39 -8.53
N MET A 81 3.60 0.40 -9.60
CA MET A 81 3.12 -0.08 -10.89
C MET A 81 4.26 -0.70 -11.69
N LYS A 82 3.99 -1.84 -12.33
CA LYS A 82 4.85 -2.34 -13.40
C LYS A 82 4.66 -1.40 -14.61
N ALA A 83 5.74 -0.77 -15.04
CA ALA A 83 5.79 -0.04 -16.32
C ALA A 83 5.77 -1.02 -17.50
#